data_AF-A0AAW1IAI5-F1
#
_entry.id   AF-A0AAW1IAI5-F1
#
_cell.length_a   1.000
_cell.length_b   1.000
_cell.length_c   1.000
_cell.angle_alpha   90.00
_cell.angle_beta   90.00
_cell.angle_gamma   90.00
#
_symmetry.space_group_name_H-M   'P 1'
#
loop_
_entity.id
_entity.type
_entity.pdbx_description
1 polymer ?
#
loop_
_entity_poly.entity_id
_entity_poly.type
_entity_poly.pdbx_seq_one_letter_code
_entity_poly.pdbx_strand_id
1 'polypeptide(L)'
;MKELDYYRNHHRVAMNQLEVSSQDTAALRKCEDVLNENQRLHTLRNELSEFHRQQEVLLSGNNTSDSLFMLARHNEVVRDDYETLRKRYDEVLASHSQAITKLELAQDENNRLTKKCEELTQERNNVLRDNGSLKQQITTAYSQWDKVVRDCNKYRDAHLKAQQKYEEAVKEVNQAMAFRMKANKEVQRLTEERNATMTEYNLIMSERDTVHKEMEKLSDDLAQAYKKNKLLEATNKELVEEKQNLNYQMESLRREIASALHDRDKALKECNELREKFGEYSASKLDDSRDMMKSRLESLNLLGENSTRKEVQVDSRSFSQRQRLDNLDQANQELESLRKSLDKTQNELSEAIQEAEVSKGRRDWAFSERDKIVLERESIRTLCDNMRKERDRAVSELAESLRESDAIKKQRNELMKENKMLKEALELHMEKEAQLSQFRSLEHNNSHDSAIDSDMQEWETEILEMDLTGISIDGDLGFELVGGRDDPHYPNDNGIYVASITKGSIADGKLRINDCITHVKNIVCTNVTKRTLIEAIRSSGP
;
A
#
# COMPACT_ATOMS: atom_id res chain seq x y z
N MET A 1 -16.42 21.27 56.72
CA MET A 1 -15.30 22.00 57.39
C MET A 1 -15.78 23.32 58.02
N LYS A 2 -16.46 24.21 57.29
CA LYS A 2 -16.95 25.52 57.81
C LYS A 2 -17.86 25.44 59.06
N GLU A 3 -18.69 24.39 59.17
CA GLU A 3 -19.62 24.21 60.29
C GLU A 3 -18.90 23.82 61.60
N LEU A 4 -17.84 23.02 61.53
CA LEU A 4 -17.06 22.61 62.69
C LEU A 4 -16.27 23.78 63.29
N ASP A 5 -15.76 24.67 62.44
CA ASP A 5 -15.06 25.88 62.89
C ASP A 5 -16.04 26.89 63.49
N TYR A 6 -17.27 26.97 62.99
CA TYR A 6 -18.34 27.78 63.60
C TYR A 6 -18.64 27.34 65.04
N TYR A 7 -18.85 26.04 65.28
CA TYR A 7 -19.12 25.53 66.62
C TYR A 7 -17.92 25.65 67.58
N ARG A 8 -16.68 25.49 67.08
CA ARG A 8 -15.47 25.70 67.88
C ARG A 8 -15.31 27.15 68.31
N ASN A 9 -15.56 28.10 67.41
CA ASN A 9 -15.44 29.51 67.74
C ASN A 9 -16.52 29.94 68.75
N HIS A 10 -17.75 29.43 68.59
CA HIS A 10 -18.83 29.74 69.51
C HIS A 10 -18.59 29.16 70.92
N HIS A 11 -18.04 27.94 71.01
CA HIS A 11 -17.64 27.35 72.28
C HIS A 11 -16.52 28.14 72.99
N ARG A 12 -15.54 28.64 72.23
CA ARG A 12 -14.46 29.48 72.78
C ARG A 12 -15.00 30.80 73.35
N VAL A 13 -15.93 31.45 72.66
CA VAL A 13 -16.57 32.69 73.14
C VAL A 13 -17.38 32.43 74.41
N ALA A 14 -18.15 31.34 74.45
CA ALA A 14 -18.93 30.97 75.64
C ALA A 14 -18.04 30.66 76.86
N MET A 15 -16.91 29.98 76.65
CA MET A 15 -15.96 29.68 77.73
C MET A 15 -15.30 30.94 78.28
N ASN A 16 -14.87 31.86 77.41
CA ASN A 16 -14.32 33.15 77.86
C ASN A 16 -15.33 33.97 78.67
N GLN A 17 -16.62 33.97 78.29
CA GLN A 17 -17.65 34.68 79.04
C GLN A 17 -17.90 34.08 80.43
N LEU A 18 -17.85 32.75 80.56
CA LEU A 18 -17.93 32.05 81.84
C LEU A 18 -16.73 32.35 82.75
N GLU A 19 -15.53 32.43 82.17
CA GLU A 19 -14.29 32.72 82.91
C GLU A 19 -14.27 34.15 83.45
N VAL A 20 -14.73 35.13 82.66
CA VAL A 20 -14.90 36.53 83.11
C VAL A 20 -15.95 36.63 84.22
N SER A 21 -17.11 35.97 84.06
CA SER A 21 -18.15 35.99 85.09
C SER A 21 -17.72 35.30 86.40
N SER A 22 -16.90 34.25 86.30
CA SER A 22 -16.24 33.60 87.45
C SER A 22 -15.28 34.54 88.17
N GLN A 23 -14.50 35.34 87.45
CA GLN A 23 -13.58 36.31 88.05
C GLN A 23 -14.34 37.46 88.72
N ASP A 24 -15.41 37.97 88.11
CA ASP A 24 -16.25 39.03 88.68
C ASP A 24 -16.97 38.58 89.97
N THR A 25 -17.48 37.35 89.99
CA THR A 25 -18.11 36.79 91.21
C THR A 25 -17.10 36.53 92.33
N ALA A 26 -15.86 36.15 92.00
CA ALA A 26 -14.78 36.03 92.98
C ALA A 26 -14.35 37.41 93.53
N ALA A 27 -14.28 38.44 92.69
CA ALA A 27 -13.98 39.81 93.11
C ALA A 27 -15.08 40.40 94.00
N LEU A 28 -16.36 40.15 93.69
CA LEU A 28 -17.50 40.58 94.50
C LEU A 28 -17.50 39.94 95.89
N ARG A 29 -17.23 38.63 96.02
CA ARG A 29 -17.10 37.98 97.34
C ARG A 29 -15.99 38.60 98.18
N LYS A 30 -14.85 38.93 97.56
CA LYS A 30 -13.72 39.55 98.25
C LYS A 30 -14.05 40.97 98.75
N CYS A 31 -14.85 41.73 98.01
CA CYS A 31 -15.38 43.02 98.47
C CYS A 31 -16.40 42.87 99.62
N GLU A 32 -17.25 41.84 99.58
CA GLU A 32 -18.23 41.54 100.62
C GLU A 32 -17.54 41.14 101.94
N ASP A 33 -16.48 40.33 101.86
CA ASP A 33 -15.65 39.97 103.03
C ASP A 33 -14.97 41.19 103.66
N VAL A 34 -14.46 42.13 102.85
CA VAL A 34 -13.85 43.40 103.33
C VAL A 34 -14.88 44.34 103.96
N LEU A 35 -16.11 44.36 103.45
CA LEU A 35 -17.22 45.12 104.03
C LEU A 35 -17.65 44.57 105.39
N ASN A 36 -17.77 43.24 105.49
CA ASN A 36 -18.10 42.56 106.74
C ASN A 36 -17.02 42.76 107.81
N GLU A 37 -15.75 42.72 107.42
CA GLU A 37 -14.64 42.97 108.34
C GLU A 37 -14.55 44.45 108.77
N ASN A 38 -14.86 45.40 107.88
CA ASN A 38 -14.97 46.82 108.24
C ASN A 38 -16.11 47.08 109.23
N GLN A 39 -17.27 46.42 109.06
CA GLN A 39 -18.37 46.53 110.01
C GLN A 39 -17.97 45.98 111.39
N ARG A 40 -17.25 44.85 111.43
CA ARG A 40 -16.69 44.29 112.67
C ARG A 40 -15.70 45.22 113.38
N LEU A 41 -14.80 45.84 112.62
CA LEU A 41 -13.85 46.80 113.16
C LEU A 41 -14.55 48.06 113.69
N HIS A 42 -15.64 48.49 113.04
CA HIS A 42 -16.41 49.64 113.51
C HIS A 42 -17.15 49.34 114.83
N THR A 43 -17.72 48.13 114.99
CA THR A 43 -18.32 47.70 116.26
C THR A 43 -17.29 47.62 117.39
N LEU A 44 -16.11 47.04 117.14
CA LEU A 44 -15.03 46.97 118.12
C LEU A 44 -14.52 48.37 118.52
N ARG A 45 -14.50 49.32 117.58
CA ARG A 45 -14.13 50.73 117.85
C ARG A 45 -15.14 51.45 118.74
N ASN A 46 -16.44 51.16 118.56
CA ASN A 46 -17.49 51.71 119.42
C ASN A 46 -17.43 51.10 120.82
N GLU A 47 -17.20 49.79 120.94
CA GLU A 47 -17.00 49.10 122.23
C GLU A 47 -15.77 49.65 122.96
N LEU A 48 -14.64 49.84 122.28
CA LEU A 48 -13.45 50.48 122.86
C LEU A 48 -13.72 51.91 123.35
N SER A 49 -14.56 52.67 122.65
CA SER A 49 -14.93 54.04 123.05
C SER A 49 -15.84 54.04 124.29
N GLU A 50 -16.75 53.06 124.41
CA GLU A 50 -17.56 52.85 125.62
C GLU A 50 -16.70 52.38 126.81
N PHE A 51 -15.71 51.53 126.58
CA PHE A 51 -14.75 51.12 127.61
C PHE A 51 -13.89 52.27 128.12
N HIS A 52 -13.40 53.16 127.23
CA HIS A 52 -12.69 54.38 127.65
C HIS A 52 -13.60 55.29 128.49
N ARG A 53 -14.90 55.41 128.13
CA ARG A 53 -15.89 56.16 128.92
C ARG A 53 -16.14 55.53 130.30
N GLN A 54 -16.15 54.20 130.40
CA GLN A 54 -16.27 53.49 131.68
C GLN A 54 -15.01 53.63 132.55
N GLN A 55 -13.82 53.64 131.94
CA GLN A 55 -12.55 53.85 132.62
C GLN A 55 -12.43 55.29 133.18
N GLU A 56 -12.94 56.29 132.46
CA GLU A 56 -13.01 57.69 132.90
C GLU A 56 -13.92 57.87 134.13
N VAL A 57 -15.02 57.11 134.19
CA VAL A 57 -15.93 57.09 135.35
C VAL A 57 -15.29 56.41 136.56
N LEU A 58 -14.55 55.31 136.36
CA LEU A 58 -13.84 54.59 137.43
C LEU A 58 -12.65 55.37 138.01
N LEU A 59 -12.01 56.25 137.24
CA LEU A 59 -10.92 57.12 137.72
C LEU A 59 -11.41 58.34 138.53
N SER A 60 -12.71 58.63 138.52
CA SER A 60 -13.30 59.78 139.24
C SER A 60 -13.80 59.46 140.67
N GLY A 61 -13.77 58.19 141.08
CA GLY A 61 -14.23 57.73 142.40
C GLY A 61 -13.10 57.17 143.26
N ASN A 62 -12.99 57.66 144.50
CA ASN A 62 -11.97 57.34 145.51
C ASN A 62 -11.44 55.89 145.49
N ASN A 63 -10.10 55.78 145.43
CA ASN A 63 -9.31 54.55 145.48
C ASN A 63 -9.63 53.69 146.72
N THR A 64 -10.30 52.56 146.47
CA THR A 64 -10.38 51.42 147.39
C THR A 64 -9.56 50.25 146.83
N SER A 65 -8.95 49.46 147.73
CA SER A 65 -8.11 48.30 147.39
C SER A 65 -8.79 47.28 146.47
N ASP A 66 -10.12 47.21 146.47
CA ASP A 66 -10.91 46.34 145.59
C ASP A 66 -10.85 46.77 144.11
N SER A 67 -10.72 48.07 143.83
CA SER A 67 -10.59 48.60 142.46
C SER A 67 -9.25 48.16 141.82
N LEU A 68 -8.17 48.16 142.61
CA LEU A 68 -6.86 47.68 142.18
C LEU A 68 -6.82 46.16 141.94
N PHE A 69 -7.52 45.37 142.76
CA PHE A 69 -7.65 43.92 142.56
C PHE A 69 -8.46 43.58 141.30
N MET A 70 -9.55 44.30 141.06
CA MET A 70 -10.35 44.15 139.83
C MET A 70 -9.56 44.56 138.58
N LEU A 71 -8.75 45.61 138.66
CA LEU A 71 -7.85 46.03 137.58
C LEU A 71 -6.75 45.00 137.31
N ALA A 72 -6.16 44.38 138.35
CA ALA A 72 -5.17 43.32 138.20
C ALA A 72 -5.76 42.07 137.53
N ARG A 73 -6.96 41.66 137.93
CA ARG A 73 -7.70 40.55 137.30
C ARG A 73 -8.06 40.85 135.84
N HIS A 74 -8.42 42.10 135.52
CA HIS A 74 -8.68 42.52 134.15
C HIS A 74 -7.41 42.48 133.28
N ASN A 75 -6.27 42.95 133.79
CA ASN A 75 -4.98 42.85 133.09
C ASN A 75 -4.55 41.39 132.85
N GLU A 76 -4.89 40.48 133.77
CA GLU A 76 -4.65 39.05 133.60
C GLU A 76 -5.53 38.44 132.49
N VAL A 77 -6.83 38.76 132.44
CA VAL A 77 -7.73 38.34 131.34
C VAL A 77 -7.24 38.89 129.99
N VAL A 78 -6.84 40.16 129.93
CA VAL A 78 -6.31 40.78 128.70
C VAL A 78 -4.99 40.12 128.26
N ARG A 79 -4.13 39.73 129.21
CA ARG A 79 -2.89 38.98 128.90
C ARG A 79 -3.20 37.61 128.30
N ASP A 80 -4.17 36.89 128.87
CA ASP A 80 -4.57 35.57 128.38
C ASP A 80 -5.26 35.67 127.00
N ASP A 81 -6.05 36.72 126.76
CA ASP A 81 -6.63 37.03 125.46
C ASP A 81 -5.54 37.37 124.43
N TYR A 82 -4.53 38.15 124.81
CA TYR A 82 -3.38 38.47 123.96
C TYR A 82 -2.58 37.22 123.61
N GLU A 83 -2.33 36.33 124.58
CA GLU A 83 -1.59 35.09 124.35
C GLU A 83 -2.38 34.11 123.47
N THR A 84 -3.71 34.07 123.62
CA THR A 84 -4.62 33.31 122.74
C THR A 84 -4.62 33.89 121.33
N LEU A 85 -4.67 35.20 121.18
CA LEU A 85 -4.60 35.89 119.89
C LEU A 85 -3.26 35.64 119.18
N ARG A 86 -2.15 35.69 119.94
CA ARG A 86 -0.81 35.38 119.43
C ARG A 86 -0.73 33.95 118.89
N LYS A 87 -1.21 32.95 119.63
CA LYS A 87 -1.26 31.55 119.16
C LYS A 87 -2.06 31.41 117.87
N ARG A 88 -3.23 32.05 117.78
CA ARG A 88 -4.04 32.06 116.54
C ARG A 88 -3.29 32.72 115.39
N TYR A 89 -2.57 33.81 115.65
CA TYR A 89 -1.76 34.48 114.62
C TYR A 89 -0.63 33.56 114.12
N ASP A 90 0.07 32.88 115.02
CA ASP A 90 1.13 31.93 114.68
C ASP A 90 0.59 30.73 113.87
N GLU A 91 -0.59 30.21 114.22
CA GLU A 91 -1.28 29.15 113.46
C GLU A 91 -1.70 29.61 112.05
N VAL A 92 -2.21 30.84 111.92
CA VAL A 92 -2.56 31.44 110.63
C VAL A 92 -1.31 31.64 109.77
N LEU A 93 -0.20 32.11 110.35
CA LEU A 93 1.07 32.25 109.64
C LEU A 93 1.59 30.89 109.15
N ALA A 94 1.52 29.84 109.97
CA ALA A 94 1.93 28.49 109.57
C ALA A 94 1.04 27.94 108.45
N SER A 95 -0.28 28.12 108.55
CA SER A 95 -1.24 27.74 107.51
C SER A 95 -1.01 28.49 106.19
N HIS A 96 -0.77 29.80 106.26
CA HIS A 96 -0.45 30.62 105.10
C HIS A 96 0.86 30.17 104.43
N SER A 97 1.90 29.92 105.22
CA SER A 97 3.18 29.40 104.72
C SER A 97 3.00 28.05 104.02
N GLN A 98 2.20 27.14 104.59
CA GLN A 98 1.88 25.86 103.96
C GLN A 98 1.07 26.03 102.66
N ALA A 99 0.15 27.00 102.61
CA ALA A 99 -0.62 27.33 101.42
C ALA A 99 0.28 27.89 100.31
N ILE A 100 1.26 28.73 100.64
CA ILE A 100 2.27 29.23 99.69
C ILE A 100 3.07 28.06 99.10
N THR A 101 3.62 27.17 99.92
CA THR A 101 4.38 26.02 99.39
C THR A 101 3.54 25.12 98.49
N LYS A 102 2.25 24.91 98.83
CA LYS A 102 1.33 24.16 97.96
C LYS A 102 1.06 24.89 96.63
N LEU A 103 0.92 26.21 96.66
CA LEU A 103 0.77 27.04 95.47
C LEU A 103 2.01 26.95 94.57
N GLU A 104 3.20 27.08 95.14
CA GLU A 104 4.48 26.97 94.43
C GLU A 104 4.62 25.60 93.74
N LEU A 105 4.35 24.50 94.45
CA LEU A 105 4.36 23.15 93.87
C LEU A 105 3.32 22.98 92.75
N ALA A 106 2.12 23.54 92.92
CA ALA A 106 1.10 23.51 91.89
C ALA A 106 1.50 24.34 90.66
N GLN A 107 2.22 25.45 90.86
CA GLN A 107 2.70 26.31 89.79
C GLN A 107 3.86 25.64 89.03
N ASP A 108 4.77 24.97 89.71
CA ASP A 108 5.83 24.17 89.09
C ASP A 108 5.27 23.00 88.28
N GLU A 109 4.26 22.29 88.81
CA GLU A 109 3.59 21.22 88.08
C GLU A 109 2.83 21.75 86.85
N ASN A 110 2.18 22.91 86.97
CA ASN A 110 1.52 23.57 85.84
C ASN A 110 2.52 24.00 84.74
N ASN A 111 3.68 24.53 85.13
CA ASN A 111 4.77 24.86 84.20
C ASN A 111 5.30 23.60 83.49
N ARG A 112 5.47 22.49 84.23
CA ARG A 112 5.90 21.20 83.68
C ARG A 112 4.88 20.64 82.68
N LEU A 113 3.59 20.69 83.02
CA LEU A 113 2.51 20.24 82.13
C LEU A 113 2.40 21.13 80.89
N THR A 114 2.52 22.45 81.04
CA THR A 114 2.54 23.40 79.91
C THR A 114 3.66 23.06 78.93
N LYS A 115 4.89 22.87 79.43
CA LYS A 115 6.03 22.48 78.59
C LYS A 115 5.80 21.16 77.85
N LYS A 116 5.23 20.15 78.53
CA LYS A 116 4.90 18.86 77.89
C LYS A 116 3.83 19.01 76.80
N CYS A 117 2.84 19.88 77.01
CA CYS A 117 1.82 20.18 75.99
C CYS A 117 2.42 20.90 74.77
N GLU A 118 3.39 21.79 74.97
CA GLU A 118 4.12 22.46 73.89
C GLU A 118 4.95 21.46 73.07
N GLU A 119 5.69 20.57 73.74
CA GLU A 119 6.49 19.52 73.09
C GLU A 119 5.60 18.59 72.23
N LEU A 120 4.48 18.11 72.78
CA LEU A 120 3.51 17.29 72.03
C LEU A 120 2.87 18.05 70.86
N THR A 121 2.65 19.35 71.02
CA THR A 121 2.14 20.21 69.94
C THR A 121 3.15 20.34 68.80
N GLN A 122 4.43 20.49 69.14
CA GLN A 122 5.51 20.56 68.16
C GLN A 122 5.68 19.23 67.43
N GLU A 123 5.66 18.10 68.14
CA GLU A 123 5.73 16.76 67.55
C GLU A 123 4.55 16.52 66.58
N ARG A 124 3.32 16.82 67.01
CA ARG A 124 2.13 16.76 66.15
C ARG A 124 2.31 17.62 64.89
N ASN A 125 2.82 18.84 65.02
CA ASN A 125 3.02 19.74 63.88
C ASN A 125 4.09 19.21 62.91
N ASN A 126 5.14 18.55 63.41
CA ASN A 126 6.14 17.90 62.57
C ASN A 126 5.53 16.73 61.79
N VAL A 127 4.77 15.86 62.47
CA VAL A 127 4.07 14.74 61.82
C VAL A 127 3.07 15.23 60.75
N LEU A 128 2.36 16.33 61.00
CA LEU A 128 1.47 16.93 60.01
C LEU A 128 2.22 17.42 58.76
N ARG A 129 3.40 18.01 58.94
CA ARG A 129 4.26 18.45 57.83
C ARG A 129 4.77 17.27 57.01
N ASP A 130 5.24 16.22 57.68
CA ASP A 130 5.73 15.01 57.02
C ASP A 130 4.61 14.29 56.26
N ASN A 131 3.40 14.22 56.85
CA ASN A 131 2.21 13.69 56.19
C ASN A 131 1.84 14.50 54.94
N GLY A 132 1.94 15.84 55.01
CA GLY A 132 1.77 16.72 53.85
C GLY A 132 2.77 16.42 52.74
N SER A 133 4.06 16.29 53.08
CA SER A 133 5.12 15.94 52.12
C SER A 133 4.89 14.57 51.47
N LEU A 134 4.57 13.54 52.27
CA LEU A 134 4.30 12.19 51.76
C LEU A 134 3.07 12.17 50.84
N LYS A 135 2.01 12.89 51.18
CA LYS A 135 0.84 13.03 50.30
C LYS A 135 1.22 13.65 48.97
N GLN A 136 2.02 14.72 48.96
CA GLN A 136 2.48 15.35 47.73
C GLN A 136 3.33 14.38 46.88
N GLN A 137 4.26 13.65 47.50
CA GLN A 137 5.08 12.65 46.81
C GLN A 137 4.21 11.55 46.18
N ILE A 138 3.21 11.05 46.89
CA ILE A 138 2.26 10.06 46.37
C ILE A 138 1.48 10.62 45.17
N THR A 139 0.97 11.85 45.27
CA THR A 139 0.27 12.50 44.14
C THR A 139 1.17 12.65 42.91
N THR A 140 2.42 13.06 43.10
CA THR A 140 3.39 13.14 42.00
C THR A 140 3.68 11.77 41.39
N ALA A 141 3.85 10.73 42.22
CA ALA A 141 4.08 9.37 41.75
C ALA A 141 2.90 8.83 40.92
N TYR A 142 1.65 9.09 41.36
CA TYR A 142 0.46 8.73 40.57
C TYR A 142 0.43 9.45 39.22
N SER A 143 0.69 10.76 39.20
CA SER A 143 0.72 11.53 37.94
C SER A 143 1.78 11.02 36.96
N GLN A 144 2.96 10.65 37.47
CA GLN A 144 4.03 10.04 36.66
C GLN A 144 3.61 8.67 36.13
N TRP A 145 2.99 7.84 36.96
CA TRP A 145 2.50 6.51 36.55
C TRP A 145 1.44 6.63 35.46
N ASP A 146 0.47 7.55 35.61
CA ASP A 146 -0.54 7.83 34.59
C ASP A 146 0.07 8.33 33.27
N LYS A 147 1.15 9.12 33.33
CA LYS A 147 1.91 9.53 32.14
C LYS A 147 2.54 8.32 31.46
N VAL A 148 3.22 7.45 32.20
CA VAL A 148 3.85 6.23 31.66
C VAL A 148 2.81 5.31 31.03
N VAL A 149 1.66 5.11 31.67
CA VAL A 149 0.57 4.29 31.11
C VAL A 149 0.05 4.87 29.79
N ARG A 150 -0.16 6.19 29.72
CA ARG A 150 -0.57 6.86 28.48
C ARG A 150 0.48 6.69 27.38
N ASP A 151 1.76 6.84 27.69
CA ASP A 151 2.83 6.70 26.71
C ASP A 151 2.99 5.25 26.24
N CYS A 152 2.90 4.26 27.14
CA CYS A 152 2.85 2.84 26.78
C CYS A 152 1.70 2.52 25.81
N ASN A 153 0.51 3.09 26.03
CA ASN A 153 -0.62 2.94 25.12
C ASN A 153 -0.33 3.55 23.74
N LYS A 154 0.25 4.75 23.68
CA LYS A 154 0.66 5.37 22.41
C LYS A 154 1.66 4.50 21.65
N TYR A 155 2.67 3.96 22.33
CA TYR A 155 3.67 3.10 21.69
C TYR A 155 3.06 1.78 21.20
N ARG A 156 2.13 1.19 21.96
CA ARG A 156 1.39 0.01 21.54
C ARG A 156 0.56 0.27 20.27
N ASP A 157 -0.15 1.39 20.22
CA ASP A 157 -0.96 1.76 19.05
C ASP A 157 -0.08 2.08 17.84
N ALA A 158 1.07 2.75 18.05
CA ALA A 158 2.05 3.00 17.01
C ALA A 158 2.66 1.70 16.46
N HIS A 159 2.99 0.76 17.33
CA HIS A 159 3.47 -0.57 16.94
C HIS A 159 2.42 -1.31 16.11
N LEU A 160 1.15 -1.30 16.52
CA LEU A 160 0.07 -1.96 15.80
C LEU A 160 -0.12 -1.37 14.39
N LYS A 161 -0.06 -0.03 14.27
CA LYS A 161 -0.11 0.67 12.97
C LYS A 161 1.10 0.34 12.09
N ALA A 162 2.30 0.28 12.68
CA ALA A 162 3.51 -0.09 11.95
C ALA A 162 3.44 -1.54 11.44
N GLN A 163 2.91 -2.45 12.27
CA GLN A 163 2.69 -3.85 11.90
C GLN A 163 1.69 -3.98 10.74
N GLN A 164 0.56 -3.25 10.79
CA GLN A 164 -0.41 -3.24 9.68
C GLN A 164 0.21 -2.78 8.36
N LYS A 165 0.99 -1.68 8.39
CA LYS A 165 1.71 -1.20 7.21
C LYS A 165 2.72 -2.21 6.67
N TYR A 166 3.41 -2.92 7.55
CA TYR A 166 4.32 -4.00 7.16
C TYR A 166 3.57 -5.15 6.46
N GLU A 167 2.44 -5.58 7.01
CA GLU A 167 1.61 -6.64 6.42
C GLU A 167 1.04 -6.23 5.05
N GLU A 168 0.63 -4.97 4.89
CA GLU A 168 0.21 -4.40 3.59
C GLU A 168 1.34 -4.39 2.58
N ALA A 169 2.53 -3.88 2.96
CA ALA A 169 3.70 -3.87 2.08
C ALA A 169 4.11 -5.29 1.65
N VAL A 170 4.03 -6.28 2.55
CA VAL A 170 4.30 -7.69 2.21
C VAL A 170 3.28 -8.22 1.20
N LYS A 171 1.99 -7.88 1.32
CA LYS A 171 0.96 -8.25 0.34
C LYS A 171 1.25 -7.63 -1.03
N GLU A 172 1.62 -6.35 -1.08
CA GLU A 172 2.00 -5.67 -2.33
C GLU A 172 3.22 -6.30 -3.00
N VAL A 173 4.27 -6.59 -2.23
CA VAL A 173 5.48 -7.27 -2.74
C VAL A 173 5.14 -8.65 -3.30
N ASN A 174 4.31 -9.43 -2.61
CA ASN A 174 3.88 -10.74 -3.08
C ASN A 174 3.05 -10.65 -4.37
N GLN A 175 2.15 -9.68 -4.47
CA GLN A 175 1.40 -9.42 -5.71
C GLN A 175 2.32 -9.02 -6.85
N ALA A 176 3.23 -8.07 -6.63
CA ALA A 176 4.22 -7.64 -7.61
C ALA A 176 5.11 -8.80 -8.08
N MET A 177 5.52 -9.68 -7.16
CA MET A 177 6.30 -10.88 -7.48
C MET A 177 5.50 -11.84 -8.37
N ALA A 178 4.21 -12.05 -8.10
CA ALA A 178 3.34 -12.88 -8.92
C ALA A 178 3.16 -12.29 -10.34
N PHE A 179 2.97 -10.98 -10.46
CA PHE A 179 2.93 -10.29 -11.75
C PHE A 179 4.25 -10.44 -12.51
N ARG A 180 5.40 -10.23 -11.83
CA ARG A 180 6.73 -10.41 -12.43
C ARG A 180 6.93 -11.85 -12.92
N MET A 181 6.50 -12.86 -12.17
CA MET A 181 6.58 -14.25 -12.61
C MET A 181 5.75 -14.52 -13.88
N LYS A 182 4.54 -13.97 -13.97
CA LYS A 182 3.70 -14.08 -15.17
C LYS A 182 4.34 -13.39 -16.38
N ALA A 183 4.82 -12.16 -16.18
CA ALA A 183 5.51 -11.40 -17.23
C ALA A 183 6.77 -12.14 -17.72
N ASN A 184 7.55 -12.73 -16.81
CA ASN A 184 8.76 -13.47 -17.19
C ASN A 184 8.43 -14.75 -17.99
N LYS A 185 7.36 -15.47 -17.63
CA LYS A 185 6.87 -16.61 -18.43
C LYS A 185 6.46 -16.18 -19.83
N GLU A 186 5.79 -15.03 -19.96
CA GLU A 186 5.37 -14.50 -21.25
C GLU A 186 6.57 -14.06 -22.11
N VAL A 187 7.57 -13.40 -21.52
CA VAL A 187 8.82 -13.07 -22.20
C VAL A 187 9.52 -14.33 -22.70
N GLN A 188 9.54 -15.40 -21.91
CA GLN A 188 10.13 -16.67 -22.32
C GLN A 188 9.37 -17.29 -23.50
N ARG A 189 8.03 -17.34 -23.44
CA ARG A 189 7.17 -17.82 -24.54
C ARG A 189 7.41 -17.03 -25.83
N LEU A 190 7.41 -15.70 -25.77
CA LEU A 190 7.67 -14.84 -26.93
C LEU A 190 9.09 -15.03 -27.48
N THR A 191 10.07 -15.32 -26.62
CA THR A 191 11.44 -15.60 -27.04
C THR A 191 11.52 -16.93 -27.80
N GLU A 192 10.84 -17.96 -27.31
CA GLU A 192 10.75 -19.27 -27.97
C GLU A 192 10.06 -19.15 -29.33
N GLU A 193 8.94 -18.41 -29.41
CA GLU A 193 8.25 -18.13 -30.67
C GLU A 193 9.15 -17.40 -31.66
N ARG A 194 9.80 -16.31 -31.23
CA ARG A 194 10.74 -15.55 -32.07
C ARG A 194 11.88 -16.44 -32.59
N ASN A 195 12.41 -17.33 -31.75
CA ASN A 195 13.46 -18.25 -32.16
C ASN A 195 12.94 -19.28 -33.17
N ALA A 196 11.72 -19.80 -32.99
CA ALA A 196 11.08 -20.70 -33.95
C ALA A 196 10.87 -20.01 -35.31
N THR A 197 10.35 -18.79 -35.34
CA THR A 197 10.19 -18.03 -36.59
C THR A 197 11.54 -17.77 -37.26
N MET A 198 12.59 -17.50 -36.48
CA MET A 198 13.94 -17.33 -37.03
C MET A 198 14.48 -18.63 -37.65
N THR A 199 14.21 -19.79 -37.04
CA THR A 199 14.58 -21.08 -37.62
C THR A 199 13.83 -21.38 -38.91
N GLU A 200 12.54 -21.06 -38.99
CA GLU A 200 11.74 -21.19 -40.21
C GLU A 200 12.25 -20.25 -41.31
N TYR A 201 12.57 -19.00 -40.97
CA TYR A 201 13.17 -18.06 -41.91
C TYR A 201 14.48 -18.61 -42.49
N ASN A 202 15.38 -19.13 -41.65
CA ASN A 202 16.63 -19.72 -42.12
C ASN A 202 16.39 -20.92 -43.05
N LEU A 203 15.40 -21.76 -42.76
CA LEU A 203 15.03 -22.88 -43.62
C LEU A 203 14.54 -22.39 -44.99
N ILE A 204 13.60 -21.44 -45.01
CA ILE A 204 13.08 -20.82 -46.25
C ILE A 204 14.22 -20.20 -47.06
N MET A 205 15.17 -19.54 -46.41
CA MET A 205 16.33 -18.95 -47.08
C MET A 205 17.22 -20.03 -47.73
N SER A 206 17.43 -21.16 -47.05
CA SER A 206 18.20 -22.28 -47.59
C SER A 206 17.48 -23.00 -48.75
N GLU A 207 16.17 -23.14 -48.66
CA GLU A 207 15.34 -23.70 -49.73
C GLU A 207 15.34 -22.77 -50.95
N ARG A 208 15.19 -21.46 -50.73
CA ARG A 208 15.29 -20.44 -51.78
C ARG A 208 16.63 -20.51 -52.51
N ASP A 209 17.74 -20.62 -51.79
CA ASP A 209 19.06 -20.73 -52.39
C ASP A 209 19.23 -22.04 -53.20
N THR A 210 18.57 -23.12 -52.76
CA THR A 210 18.54 -24.40 -53.48
C THR A 210 17.74 -24.27 -54.78
N VAL A 211 16.55 -23.69 -54.73
CA VAL A 211 15.70 -23.41 -55.90
C VAL A 211 16.43 -22.53 -56.91
N HIS A 212 17.13 -21.48 -56.46
CA HIS A 212 17.92 -20.64 -57.36
C HIS A 212 19.01 -21.42 -58.10
N LYS A 213 19.73 -22.32 -57.41
CA LYS A 213 20.74 -23.20 -58.05
C LYS A 213 20.11 -24.15 -59.06
N GLU A 214 18.95 -24.72 -58.74
CA GLU A 214 18.22 -25.59 -59.67
C GLU A 214 17.71 -24.83 -60.90
N MET A 215 17.20 -23.61 -60.71
CA MET A 215 16.79 -22.73 -61.81
C MET A 215 17.96 -22.38 -62.73
N GLU A 216 19.13 -22.05 -62.18
CA GLU A 216 20.34 -21.77 -62.96
C GLU A 216 20.76 -22.99 -63.77
N LYS A 217 20.80 -24.17 -63.14
CA LYS A 217 21.11 -25.43 -63.82
C LYS A 217 20.11 -25.74 -64.94
N LEU A 218 18.82 -25.59 -64.71
CA LEU A 218 17.78 -25.82 -65.73
C LEU A 218 17.91 -24.81 -66.88
N SER A 219 18.27 -23.56 -66.58
CA SER A 219 18.54 -22.53 -67.61
C SER A 219 19.75 -22.91 -68.47
N ASP A 220 20.82 -23.41 -67.86
CA ASP A 220 22.00 -23.89 -68.57
C ASP A 220 21.69 -25.12 -69.43
N ASP A 221 20.98 -26.11 -68.87
CA ASP A 221 20.55 -27.31 -69.58
C ASP A 221 19.63 -26.95 -70.78
N LEU A 222 18.73 -25.99 -70.59
CA LEU A 222 17.87 -25.46 -71.66
C LEU A 222 18.70 -24.78 -72.76
N ALA A 223 19.66 -23.94 -72.39
CA ALA A 223 20.56 -23.28 -73.34
C ALA A 223 21.40 -24.29 -74.13
N GLN A 224 21.90 -25.33 -73.47
CA GLN A 224 22.61 -26.44 -74.12
C GLN A 224 21.70 -27.21 -75.09
N ALA A 225 20.46 -27.50 -74.69
CA ALA A 225 19.47 -28.15 -75.56
C ALA A 225 19.14 -27.31 -76.80
N TYR A 226 18.93 -25.99 -76.64
CA TYR A 226 18.74 -25.07 -77.76
C TYR A 226 19.93 -25.05 -78.71
N LYS A 227 21.16 -25.01 -78.19
CA LYS A 227 22.39 -25.05 -79.01
C LYS A 227 22.48 -26.36 -79.80
N LYS A 228 22.16 -27.49 -79.16
CA LYS A 228 22.13 -28.81 -79.82
C LYS A 228 21.07 -28.87 -80.90
N ASN A 229 19.86 -28.34 -80.64
CA ASN A 229 18.78 -28.30 -81.62
C ASN A 229 19.17 -27.47 -82.84
N LYS A 230 19.75 -26.29 -82.64
CA LYS A 230 20.26 -25.44 -83.73
C LYS A 230 21.33 -26.13 -84.59
N LEU A 231 22.22 -26.91 -83.98
CA LEU A 231 23.20 -27.73 -84.72
C LEU A 231 22.50 -28.82 -85.54
N LEU A 232 21.55 -29.54 -84.94
CA LEU A 232 20.78 -30.57 -85.63
C LEU A 232 19.96 -29.99 -86.80
N GLU A 233 19.34 -28.82 -86.62
CA GLU A 233 18.64 -28.10 -87.69
C GLU A 233 19.58 -27.73 -88.84
N ALA A 234 20.78 -27.22 -88.54
CA ALA A 234 21.78 -26.92 -89.56
C ALA A 234 22.21 -28.17 -90.34
N THR A 235 22.53 -29.26 -89.63
CA THR A 235 22.88 -30.54 -90.30
C THR A 235 21.73 -31.12 -91.11
N ASN A 236 20.48 -31.01 -90.64
CA ASN A 236 19.31 -31.44 -91.38
C ASN A 236 19.14 -30.61 -92.66
N LYS A 237 19.39 -29.30 -92.60
CA LYS A 237 19.34 -28.42 -93.77
C LYS A 237 20.38 -28.83 -94.81
N GLU A 238 21.62 -29.07 -94.38
CA GLU A 238 22.71 -29.56 -95.26
C GLU A 238 22.33 -30.90 -95.92
N LEU A 239 21.83 -31.87 -95.15
CA LEU A 239 21.37 -33.16 -95.67
C LEU A 239 20.19 -33.02 -96.66
N VAL A 240 19.29 -32.06 -96.43
CA VAL A 240 18.18 -31.77 -97.35
C VAL A 240 18.71 -31.17 -98.65
N GLU A 241 19.66 -30.23 -98.59
CA GLU A 241 20.31 -29.64 -99.77
C GLU A 241 21.09 -30.70 -100.57
N GLU A 242 21.84 -31.57 -99.89
CA GLU A 242 22.54 -32.70 -100.52
C GLU A 242 21.56 -33.66 -101.20
N LYS A 243 20.47 -34.01 -100.52
CA LYS A 243 19.39 -34.83 -101.08
C LYS A 243 18.78 -34.17 -102.33
N GLN A 244 18.57 -32.86 -102.33
CA GLN A 244 18.07 -32.13 -103.50
C GLN A 244 19.06 -32.18 -104.66
N ASN A 245 20.35 -31.94 -104.40
CA ASN A 245 21.41 -32.03 -105.40
C ASN A 245 21.51 -33.43 -106.03
N LEU A 246 21.50 -34.48 -105.20
CA LEU A 246 21.47 -35.86 -105.68
C LEU A 246 20.20 -36.14 -106.51
N ASN A 247 19.05 -35.59 -106.12
CA ASN A 247 17.82 -35.71 -106.90
C ASN A 247 17.92 -35.01 -108.26
N TYR A 248 18.51 -33.81 -108.33
CA TYR A 248 18.79 -33.13 -109.60
C TYR A 248 19.74 -33.93 -110.50
N GLN A 249 20.80 -34.52 -109.93
CA GLN A 249 21.71 -35.39 -110.67
C GLN A 249 21.00 -36.65 -111.20
N MET A 250 20.20 -37.32 -110.36
CA MET A 250 19.38 -38.47 -110.78
C MET A 250 18.44 -38.10 -111.94
N GLU A 251 17.80 -36.93 -111.88
CA GLU A 251 16.90 -36.47 -112.94
C GLU A 251 17.65 -36.10 -114.23
N SER A 252 18.85 -35.52 -114.15
CA SER A 252 19.72 -35.28 -115.31
C SER A 252 20.11 -36.60 -115.98
N LEU A 253 20.61 -37.56 -115.20
CA LEU A 253 20.98 -38.88 -115.70
C LEU A 253 19.79 -39.60 -116.32
N ARG A 254 18.58 -39.47 -115.74
CA ARG A 254 17.35 -40.00 -116.34
C ARG A 254 17.06 -39.39 -117.71
N ARG A 255 17.23 -38.07 -117.88
CA ARG A 255 17.06 -37.39 -119.18
C ARG A 255 18.13 -37.80 -120.19
N GLU A 256 19.38 -37.91 -119.76
CA GLU A 256 20.49 -38.38 -120.61
C GLU A 256 20.24 -39.81 -121.09
N ILE A 257 19.83 -40.71 -120.19
CA ILE A 257 19.43 -42.09 -120.53
C ILE A 257 18.26 -42.06 -121.53
N ALA A 258 17.23 -41.25 -121.28
CA ALA A 258 16.09 -41.13 -122.20
C ALA A 258 16.53 -40.61 -123.59
N SER A 259 17.44 -39.64 -123.66
CA SER A 259 18.01 -39.15 -124.93
C SER A 259 18.83 -40.21 -125.64
N ALA A 260 19.72 -40.92 -124.93
CA ALA A 260 20.51 -41.99 -125.50
C ALA A 260 19.65 -43.15 -126.01
N LEU A 261 18.56 -43.48 -125.30
CA LEU A 261 17.56 -44.44 -125.75
C LEU A 261 16.86 -43.95 -127.03
N HIS A 262 16.50 -42.67 -127.10
CA HIS A 262 15.92 -42.07 -128.31
C HIS A 262 16.87 -42.10 -129.51
N ASP A 263 18.13 -41.71 -129.32
CA ASP A 263 19.15 -41.74 -130.37
C ASP A 263 19.43 -43.17 -130.84
N ARG A 264 19.49 -44.13 -129.92
CA ARG A 264 19.61 -45.56 -130.24
C ARG A 264 18.42 -46.03 -131.07
N ASP A 265 17.20 -45.68 -130.67
CA ASP A 265 15.98 -46.09 -131.38
C ASP A 265 15.91 -45.43 -132.77
N LYS A 266 16.38 -44.19 -132.92
CA LYS A 266 16.56 -43.51 -134.21
C LYS A 266 17.59 -44.21 -135.09
N ALA A 267 18.76 -44.55 -134.56
CA ALA A 267 19.80 -45.28 -135.29
C ALA A 267 19.35 -46.69 -135.70
N LEU A 268 18.58 -47.37 -134.85
CA LEU A 268 17.93 -48.64 -135.20
C LEU A 268 16.95 -48.47 -136.36
N LYS A 269 16.18 -47.37 -136.37
CA LYS A 269 15.28 -47.04 -137.48
C LYS A 269 16.04 -46.76 -138.77
N GLU A 270 17.11 -45.97 -138.73
CA GLU A 270 17.97 -45.71 -139.89
C GLU A 270 18.67 -46.99 -140.40
N CYS A 271 19.14 -47.86 -139.51
CA CYS A 271 19.67 -49.19 -139.88
C CYS A 271 18.62 -50.06 -140.58
N ASN A 272 17.36 -50.00 -140.13
CA ASN A 272 16.26 -50.72 -140.76
C ASN A 272 15.94 -50.13 -142.15
N GLU A 273 15.91 -48.80 -142.28
CA GLU A 273 15.70 -48.12 -143.57
C GLU A 273 16.84 -48.36 -144.57
N LEU A 274 18.10 -48.44 -144.11
CA LEU A 274 19.25 -48.79 -144.95
C LEU A 274 19.22 -50.27 -145.38
N ARG A 275 18.79 -51.17 -144.48
CA ARG A 275 18.53 -52.58 -144.79
C ARG A 275 17.43 -52.71 -145.84
N GLU A 276 16.41 -51.88 -145.78
CA GLU A 276 15.32 -51.81 -146.76
C GLU A 276 15.80 -51.24 -148.11
N LYS A 277 16.70 -50.24 -148.11
CA LYS A 277 17.21 -49.59 -149.34
C LYS A 277 18.28 -50.37 -150.12
N PHE A 278 19.02 -51.28 -149.50
CA PHE A 278 20.14 -52.01 -150.15
C PHE A 278 20.04 -53.54 -150.06
N GLY A 279 18.90 -54.07 -149.59
CA GLY A 279 18.74 -55.47 -149.18
C GLY A 279 18.11 -56.44 -150.19
N GLU A 280 18.10 -56.17 -151.50
CA GLU A 280 17.62 -57.13 -152.52
C GLU A 280 18.75 -57.62 -153.44
N TYR A 281 19.70 -58.38 -152.88
CA TYR A 281 20.44 -59.44 -153.59
C TYR A 281 20.93 -60.48 -152.58
N SER A 282 19.97 -61.16 -151.95
CA SER A 282 20.01 -62.56 -151.50
C SER A 282 18.82 -62.81 -150.57
N ALA A 283 17.63 -62.93 -151.15
CA ALA A 283 16.54 -63.64 -150.50
C ALA A 283 16.91 -65.14 -150.50
N SER A 284 16.97 -65.76 -149.32
CA SER A 284 16.17 -66.96 -149.02
C SER A 284 16.48 -67.52 -147.63
N LYS A 285 15.40 -67.79 -146.88
CA LYS A 285 15.27 -68.68 -145.70
C LYS A 285 15.64 -68.10 -144.33
N LEU A 286 14.67 -67.47 -143.67
CA LEU A 286 13.81 -68.12 -142.66
C LEU A 286 13.03 -67.02 -141.94
N ASP A 287 11.89 -66.71 -142.55
CA ASP A 287 10.77 -66.00 -141.95
C ASP A 287 9.83 -67.10 -141.46
N ASP A 288 9.70 -67.26 -140.14
CA ASP A 288 8.36 -67.38 -139.54
C ASP A 288 8.40 -67.34 -137.99
N SER A 289 7.50 -66.51 -137.46
CA SER A 289 6.96 -66.55 -136.10
C SER A 289 7.86 -66.10 -134.94
N ARG A 290 8.35 -64.87 -135.13
CA ARG A 290 8.36 -63.83 -134.11
C ARG A 290 6.91 -63.42 -133.78
N ASP A 291 6.19 -64.28 -133.06
CA ASP A 291 4.75 -64.05 -132.80
C ASP A 291 4.30 -64.46 -131.38
N MET A 292 5.09 -64.08 -130.37
CA MET A 292 4.75 -64.23 -128.93
C MET A 292 5.32 -63.08 -128.08
N MET A 293 5.27 -61.85 -128.60
CA MET A 293 5.55 -60.67 -127.80
C MET A 293 4.69 -59.49 -128.27
N LYS A 294 3.37 -59.60 -128.10
CA LYS A 294 2.49 -58.44 -127.95
C LYS A 294 1.09 -58.87 -127.49
N SER A 295 0.60 -58.18 -126.47
CA SER A 295 -0.65 -58.39 -125.74
C SER A 295 -0.53 -59.51 -124.70
N ARG A 296 -0.46 -59.26 -123.40
CA ARG A 296 -1.29 -58.30 -122.67
C ARG A 296 -0.70 -58.03 -121.29
N LEU A 297 -0.35 -56.77 -121.06
CA LEU A 297 -0.47 -56.13 -119.77
C LEU A 297 -1.90 -56.37 -119.27
N GLU A 298 -2.08 -57.06 -118.14
CA GLU A 298 -2.97 -56.65 -117.03
C GLU A 298 -3.28 -57.82 -116.08
N SER A 299 -3.24 -57.48 -114.80
CA SER A 299 -3.90 -58.15 -113.67
C SER A 299 -3.10 -59.24 -112.95
N LEU A 300 -2.57 -58.80 -111.81
CA LEU A 300 -2.66 -59.44 -110.49
C LEU A 300 -2.27 -60.92 -110.32
N ASN A 301 -1.58 -61.09 -109.20
CA ASN A 301 -1.73 -62.18 -108.25
C ASN A 301 -0.95 -63.47 -108.50
N LEU A 302 -0.21 -63.78 -107.44
CA LEU A 302 -0.05 -65.08 -106.82
C LEU A 302 -0.06 -66.28 -107.77
N LEU A 303 1.06 -66.97 -107.84
CA LEU A 303 1.12 -68.41 -107.60
C LEU A 303 2.57 -68.87 -107.46
N GLY A 304 2.99 -69.11 -106.22
CA GLY A 304 3.83 -70.26 -105.92
C GLY A 304 2.92 -71.48 -105.91
N GLU A 305 2.85 -72.15 -107.06
CA GLU A 305 2.50 -73.55 -107.32
C GLU A 305 2.90 -74.52 -106.18
N ASN A 306 2.24 -75.66 -105.91
CA ASN A 306 1.40 -76.50 -106.75
C ASN A 306 0.63 -77.57 -105.94
N SER A 307 -0.49 -78.02 -106.52
CA SER A 307 -1.06 -79.38 -106.47
C SER A 307 -1.44 -80.03 -105.14
N THR A 308 -2.76 -80.17 -104.90
CA THR A 308 -3.48 -81.45 -105.13
C THR A 308 -4.97 -81.29 -104.81
N ARG A 309 -5.82 -81.73 -105.73
CA ARG A 309 -7.28 -81.77 -105.57
C ARG A 309 -7.69 -83.22 -105.32
N LYS A 310 -8.58 -83.37 -104.34
CA LYS A 310 -9.41 -84.55 -104.01
C LYS A 310 -8.67 -85.68 -103.29
N GLU A 311 -9.04 -85.94 -102.05
CA GLU A 311 -10.09 -86.91 -101.75
C GLU A 311 -10.54 -86.78 -100.29
N VAL A 312 -11.86 -86.88 -100.12
CA VAL A 312 -12.51 -87.04 -98.82
C VAL A 312 -12.20 -88.46 -98.36
N GLN A 313 -11.33 -88.59 -97.35
CA GLN A 313 -11.24 -89.80 -96.55
C GLN A 313 -11.41 -89.40 -95.09
N VAL A 314 -12.60 -89.66 -94.57
CA VAL A 314 -12.97 -89.52 -93.17
C VAL A 314 -12.13 -90.53 -92.39
N ASP A 315 -11.03 -90.05 -91.83
CA ASP A 315 -10.16 -90.85 -90.98
C ASP A 315 -10.57 -90.64 -89.52
N SER A 316 -10.97 -91.71 -88.83
CA SER A 316 -11.49 -91.71 -87.45
C SER A 316 -10.52 -91.21 -86.37
N ARG A 317 -9.33 -90.71 -86.74
CA ARG A 317 -8.38 -90.00 -85.86
C ARG A 317 -8.49 -88.47 -85.92
N SER A 318 -9.20 -87.91 -86.90
CA SER A 318 -9.37 -86.45 -87.06
C SER A 318 -10.49 -85.85 -86.18
N PHE A 319 -11.50 -86.64 -85.82
CA PHE A 319 -12.62 -86.20 -84.97
C PHE A 319 -12.17 -85.96 -83.51
N SER A 320 -11.35 -86.87 -82.95
CA SER A 320 -10.82 -86.71 -81.59
C SER A 320 -9.87 -85.52 -81.45
N GLN A 321 -9.16 -85.16 -82.52
CA GLN A 321 -8.24 -84.01 -82.51
C GLN A 321 -8.99 -82.69 -82.68
N ARG A 322 -10.04 -82.66 -83.52
CA ARG A 322 -10.90 -81.48 -83.69
C ARG A 322 -11.77 -81.19 -82.47
N GLN A 323 -12.38 -82.23 -81.88
CA GLN A 323 -13.13 -82.10 -80.62
C GLN A 323 -12.23 -81.65 -79.46
N ARG A 324 -10.94 -82.04 -79.44
CA ARG A 324 -9.97 -81.52 -78.47
C ARG A 324 -9.64 -80.04 -78.70
N LEU A 325 -9.53 -79.59 -79.94
CA LEU A 325 -9.29 -78.19 -80.27
C LEU A 325 -10.52 -77.32 -79.96
N ASP A 326 -11.73 -77.79 -80.28
CA ASP A 326 -12.97 -77.07 -79.95
C ASP A 326 -13.17 -76.98 -78.43
N ASN A 327 -12.86 -78.04 -77.67
CA ASN A 327 -12.88 -78.01 -76.21
C ASN A 327 -11.81 -77.06 -75.63
N LEU A 328 -10.64 -76.98 -76.26
CA LEU A 328 -9.57 -76.06 -75.86
C LEU A 328 -9.96 -74.60 -76.15
N ASP A 329 -10.59 -74.34 -77.29
CA ASP A 329 -11.08 -73.01 -77.67
C ASP A 329 -12.23 -72.57 -76.76
N GLN A 330 -13.14 -73.47 -76.39
CA GLN A 330 -14.17 -73.20 -75.39
C GLN A 330 -13.55 -72.90 -74.02
N ALA A 331 -12.58 -73.70 -73.56
CA ALA A 331 -11.87 -73.46 -72.30
C ALA A 331 -11.10 -72.12 -72.32
N ASN A 332 -10.53 -71.73 -73.47
CA ASN A 332 -9.86 -70.44 -73.64
C ASN A 332 -10.85 -69.26 -73.59
N GLN A 333 -12.04 -69.40 -74.20
CA GLN A 333 -13.11 -68.40 -74.10
C GLN A 333 -13.64 -68.26 -72.67
N GLU A 334 -13.81 -69.38 -71.96
CA GLU A 334 -14.19 -69.38 -70.54
C GLU A 334 -13.11 -68.71 -69.68
N LEU A 335 -11.82 -69.03 -69.90
CA LEU A 335 -10.70 -68.36 -69.22
C LEU A 335 -10.67 -66.86 -69.49
N GLU A 336 -10.90 -66.43 -70.73
CA GLU A 336 -10.93 -65.01 -71.08
C GLU A 336 -12.14 -64.30 -70.45
N SER A 337 -13.29 -64.96 -70.37
CA SER A 337 -14.47 -64.44 -69.68
C SER A 337 -14.26 -64.31 -68.17
N LEU A 338 -13.58 -65.29 -67.55
CA LEU A 338 -13.22 -65.27 -66.13
C LEU A 338 -12.19 -64.19 -65.83
N ARG A 339 -11.20 -63.97 -66.72
CA ARG A 339 -10.23 -62.87 -66.59
C ARG A 339 -10.91 -61.51 -66.64
N LYS A 340 -11.84 -61.30 -67.57
CA LYS A 340 -12.64 -60.07 -67.64
C LYS A 340 -13.52 -59.88 -66.41
N SER A 341 -14.12 -60.96 -65.90
CA SER A 341 -14.90 -60.90 -64.67
C SER A 341 -14.03 -60.57 -63.46
N LEU A 342 -12.81 -61.11 -63.38
CA LEU A 342 -11.84 -60.82 -62.32
C LEU A 342 -11.37 -59.37 -62.38
N ASP A 343 -11.06 -58.84 -63.55
CA ASP A 343 -10.67 -57.44 -63.73
C ASP A 343 -11.81 -56.49 -63.33
N LYS A 344 -13.05 -56.82 -63.72
CA LYS A 344 -14.24 -56.08 -63.32
C LYS A 344 -14.43 -56.06 -61.79
N THR A 345 -14.37 -57.22 -61.13
CA THR A 345 -14.53 -57.27 -59.66
C THR A 345 -13.37 -56.60 -58.93
N GLN A 346 -12.17 -56.63 -59.50
CA GLN A 346 -11.01 -55.93 -58.96
C GLN A 346 -11.15 -54.40 -59.07
N ASN A 347 -11.72 -53.90 -60.16
CA ASN A 347 -12.06 -52.48 -60.31
C ASN A 347 -13.18 -52.05 -59.34
N GLU A 348 -14.26 -52.83 -59.23
CA GLU A 348 -15.35 -52.57 -58.27
C GLU A 348 -14.84 -52.57 -56.81
N LEU A 349 -13.91 -53.47 -56.47
CA LEU A 349 -13.26 -53.48 -55.15
C LEU A 349 -12.43 -52.21 -54.92
N SER A 350 -11.67 -51.75 -55.92
CA SER A 350 -10.88 -50.53 -55.81
C SER A 350 -11.76 -49.29 -55.62
N GLU A 351 -12.86 -49.19 -56.36
CA GLU A 351 -13.84 -48.11 -56.22
C GLU A 351 -14.50 -48.11 -54.84
N ALA A 352 -14.91 -49.29 -54.35
CA ALA A 352 -15.50 -49.43 -53.02
C ALA A 352 -14.52 -49.04 -51.89
N ILE A 353 -13.23 -49.35 -52.04
CA ILE A 353 -12.18 -48.94 -51.09
C ILE A 353 -12.03 -47.41 -51.11
N GLN A 354 -11.96 -46.80 -52.30
CA GLN A 354 -11.84 -45.35 -52.42
C GLN A 354 -13.06 -44.62 -51.84
N GLU A 355 -14.28 -45.13 -52.07
CA GLU A 355 -15.50 -44.57 -51.47
C GLU A 355 -15.51 -44.71 -49.94
N ALA A 356 -15.04 -45.85 -49.40
CA ALA A 356 -14.89 -46.04 -47.97
C ALA A 356 -13.88 -45.06 -47.35
N GLU A 357 -12.77 -44.77 -48.03
CA GLU A 357 -11.77 -43.79 -47.60
C GLU A 357 -12.30 -42.36 -47.62
N VAL A 358 -13.01 -41.95 -48.68
CA VAL A 358 -13.67 -40.64 -48.75
C VAL A 358 -14.71 -40.51 -47.64
N SER A 359 -15.48 -41.57 -47.37
CA SER A 359 -16.49 -41.59 -46.32
C SER A 359 -15.86 -41.49 -44.93
N LYS A 360 -14.72 -42.14 -44.71
CA LYS A 360 -13.92 -42.00 -43.49
C LYS A 360 -13.41 -40.56 -43.33
N GLY A 361 -12.84 -39.98 -44.39
CA GLY A 361 -12.35 -38.60 -44.36
C GLY A 361 -13.45 -37.58 -44.05
N ARG A 362 -14.64 -37.73 -44.63
CA ARG A 362 -15.81 -36.89 -44.31
C ARG A 362 -16.25 -37.03 -42.85
N ARG A 363 -16.23 -38.24 -42.31
CA ARG A 363 -16.57 -38.51 -40.89
C ARG A 363 -15.55 -37.85 -39.96
N ASP A 364 -14.27 -38.01 -40.24
CA ASP A 364 -13.19 -37.46 -39.43
C ASP A 364 -13.19 -35.93 -39.47
N TRP A 365 -13.47 -35.34 -40.64
CA TRP A 365 -13.69 -33.90 -40.79
C TRP A 365 -14.90 -33.43 -39.96
N ALA A 366 -16.04 -34.12 -40.03
CA ALA A 366 -17.22 -33.76 -39.25
C ALA A 366 -16.98 -33.86 -37.73
N PHE A 367 -16.21 -34.85 -37.27
CA PHE A 367 -15.81 -34.95 -35.87
C PHE A 367 -14.88 -33.82 -35.45
N SER A 368 -13.89 -33.48 -36.27
CA SER A 368 -12.99 -32.35 -36.01
C SER A 368 -13.77 -31.04 -35.89
N GLU A 369 -14.73 -30.80 -36.78
CA GLU A 369 -15.53 -29.58 -36.76
C GLU A 369 -16.45 -29.52 -35.54
N ARG A 370 -17.08 -30.64 -35.18
CA ARG A 370 -17.85 -30.76 -33.94
C ARG A 370 -16.97 -30.48 -32.71
N ASP A 371 -15.74 -31.00 -32.67
CA ASP A 371 -14.84 -30.80 -31.54
C ASP A 371 -14.43 -29.33 -31.39
N LYS A 372 -14.21 -28.61 -32.51
CA LYS A 372 -14.02 -27.15 -32.48
C LYS A 372 -15.22 -26.44 -31.89
N ILE A 373 -16.44 -26.76 -32.35
CA ILE A 373 -17.68 -26.15 -31.81
C ILE A 373 -17.82 -26.44 -30.31
N VAL A 374 -17.48 -27.65 -29.87
CA VAL A 374 -17.51 -28.00 -28.44
C VAL A 374 -16.51 -27.15 -27.65
N LEU A 375 -15.27 -26.99 -28.14
CA LEU A 375 -14.26 -26.14 -27.50
C LEU A 375 -14.70 -24.67 -27.43
N GLU A 376 -15.26 -24.14 -28.51
CA GLU A 376 -15.80 -22.77 -28.54
C GLU A 376 -16.94 -22.60 -27.53
N ARG A 377 -17.87 -23.57 -27.47
CA ARG A 377 -18.95 -23.57 -26.49
C ARG A 377 -18.44 -23.64 -25.05
N GLU A 378 -17.43 -24.45 -24.79
CA GLU A 378 -16.79 -24.58 -23.46
C GLU A 378 -16.10 -23.27 -23.06
N SER A 379 -15.44 -22.62 -24.02
CA SER A 379 -14.80 -21.31 -23.86
C SER A 379 -15.82 -20.22 -23.52
N ILE A 380 -16.93 -20.14 -24.27
CA ILE A 380 -18.02 -19.19 -24.02
C ILE A 380 -18.65 -19.45 -22.64
N ARG A 381 -18.87 -20.72 -22.27
CA ARG A 381 -19.41 -21.08 -20.94
C ARG A 381 -18.49 -20.55 -19.83
N THR A 382 -17.19 -20.78 -19.97
CA THR A 382 -16.17 -20.31 -19.01
C THR A 382 -16.15 -18.77 -18.92
N LEU A 383 -16.24 -18.07 -20.05
CA LEU A 383 -16.33 -16.62 -20.08
C LEU A 383 -17.58 -16.10 -19.34
N CYS A 384 -18.75 -16.69 -19.60
CA CYS A 384 -19.99 -16.33 -18.93
C CYS A 384 -19.93 -16.57 -17.41
N ASP A 385 -19.34 -17.68 -16.97
CA ASP A 385 -19.16 -17.97 -15.55
C ASP A 385 -18.21 -16.97 -14.88
N ASN A 386 -17.14 -16.56 -15.57
CA ASN A 386 -16.23 -15.52 -15.09
C ASN A 386 -16.95 -14.17 -14.99
N MET A 387 -17.70 -13.76 -16.02
CA MET A 387 -18.48 -12.53 -15.98
C MET A 387 -19.52 -12.52 -14.85
N ARG A 388 -20.16 -13.67 -14.59
CA ARG A 388 -21.10 -13.80 -13.48
C ARG A 388 -20.40 -13.63 -12.13
N LYS A 389 -19.23 -14.25 -11.94
CA LYS A 389 -18.42 -14.11 -10.72
C LYS A 389 -17.93 -12.67 -10.51
N GLU A 390 -17.45 -12.02 -11.57
CA GLU A 390 -17.03 -10.61 -11.52
C GLU A 390 -18.19 -9.69 -11.12
N ARG A 391 -19.37 -9.91 -11.71
CA ARG A 391 -20.59 -9.18 -11.31
C ARG A 391 -20.93 -9.44 -9.84
N ASP A 392 -20.93 -10.68 -9.39
CA ASP A 392 -21.28 -11.03 -8.00
C ASP A 392 -20.28 -10.44 -7.00
N ARG A 393 -19.00 -10.40 -7.38
CA ARG A 393 -17.94 -9.72 -6.64
C ARG A 393 -18.18 -8.22 -6.56
N ALA A 394 -18.42 -7.55 -7.69
CA ALA A 394 -18.69 -6.12 -7.73
C ALA A 394 -19.94 -5.73 -6.91
N VAL A 395 -21.00 -6.56 -6.97
CA VAL A 395 -22.20 -6.36 -6.14
C VAL A 395 -21.88 -6.51 -4.64
N SER A 396 -21.03 -7.48 -4.29
CA SER A 396 -20.62 -7.69 -2.89
C SER A 396 -19.76 -6.54 -2.36
N GLU A 397 -18.81 -6.07 -3.15
CA GLU A 397 -17.95 -4.91 -2.83
C GLU A 397 -18.80 -3.63 -2.68
N LEU A 398 -19.77 -3.40 -3.56
CA LEU A 398 -20.70 -2.28 -3.44
C LEU A 398 -21.55 -2.36 -2.16
N ALA A 399 -22.05 -3.56 -1.83
CA ALA A 399 -22.82 -3.76 -0.60
C ALA A 399 -21.98 -3.55 0.67
N GLU A 400 -20.69 -3.91 0.65
CA GLU A 400 -19.76 -3.64 1.74
C GLU A 400 -19.46 -2.15 1.88
N SER A 401 -19.17 -1.46 0.78
CA SER A 401 -18.95 -0.01 0.77
C SER A 401 -20.17 0.77 1.28
N LEU A 402 -21.40 0.32 0.95
CA LEU A 402 -22.62 0.92 1.49
C LEU A 402 -22.72 0.74 3.02
N ARG A 403 -22.41 -0.45 3.55
CA ARG A 403 -22.40 -0.69 5.00
C ARG A 403 -21.34 0.16 5.70
N GLU A 404 -20.15 0.28 5.12
CA GLU A 404 -19.09 1.13 5.64
C GLU A 404 -19.50 2.61 5.63
N SER A 405 -20.13 3.08 4.54
CA SER A 405 -20.67 4.44 4.45
C SER A 405 -21.68 4.73 5.56
N ASP A 406 -22.59 3.78 5.84
CA ASP A 406 -23.59 3.94 6.90
C ASP A 406 -22.97 3.87 8.30
N ALA A 407 -21.95 3.04 8.51
CA ALA A 407 -21.18 3.02 9.75
C ALA A 407 -20.45 4.35 9.99
N ILE A 408 -19.79 4.91 8.96
CA ILE A 408 -19.13 6.22 9.02
C ILE A 408 -20.14 7.33 9.32
N LYS A 409 -21.32 7.32 8.67
CA LYS A 409 -22.38 8.30 8.97
C LYS A 409 -22.83 8.22 10.43
N LYS A 410 -22.97 7.01 10.98
CA LYS A 410 -23.33 6.81 12.38
C LYS A 410 -22.26 7.37 13.31
N GLN A 411 -20.99 7.04 13.09
CA GLN A 411 -19.87 7.57 13.86
C GLN A 411 -19.78 9.10 13.76
N ARG A 412 -19.98 9.67 12.56
CA ARG A 412 -20.04 11.13 12.36
C ARG A 412 -21.13 11.77 13.20
N ASN A 413 -22.32 11.16 13.26
CA ASN A 413 -23.43 11.68 14.04
C ASN A 413 -23.19 11.56 15.55
N GLU A 414 -22.50 10.52 16.01
CA GLU A 414 -22.07 10.37 17.41
C GLU A 414 -21.04 11.44 17.80
N LEU A 415 -19.98 11.61 17.00
CA LEU A 415 -18.97 12.66 17.21
C LEU A 415 -19.56 14.07 17.13
N MET A 416 -20.55 14.29 16.28
CA MET A 416 -21.26 15.56 16.18
C MET A 416 -22.07 15.87 17.45
N LYS A 417 -22.70 14.85 18.05
CA LYS A 417 -23.39 14.99 19.34
C LYS A 417 -22.41 15.25 20.48
N GLU A 418 -21.29 14.53 20.52
CA GLU A 418 -20.24 14.72 21.52
C GLU A 418 -19.64 16.13 21.43
N ASN A 419 -19.33 16.61 20.22
CA ASN A 419 -18.89 18.00 20.00
C ASN A 419 -19.92 19.02 20.46
N LYS A 420 -21.21 18.76 20.22
CA LYS A 420 -22.28 19.66 20.70
C LYS A 420 -22.30 19.73 22.23
N MET A 421 -22.22 18.59 22.91
CA MET A 421 -22.16 18.55 24.38
C MET A 421 -20.91 19.24 24.93
N LEU A 422 -19.74 19.04 24.31
CA LEU A 422 -18.50 19.69 24.71
C LEU A 422 -18.57 21.22 24.52
N LYS A 423 -19.17 21.69 23.42
CA LYS A 423 -19.40 23.12 23.19
C LYS A 423 -20.33 23.72 24.24
N GLU A 424 -21.46 23.09 24.52
CA GLU A 424 -22.40 23.54 25.57
C GLU A 424 -21.72 23.55 26.95
N ALA A 425 -20.88 22.56 27.26
CA ALA A 425 -20.12 22.52 28.50
C ALA A 425 -19.06 23.62 28.60
N LEU A 426 -18.39 23.95 27.49
CA LEU A 426 -17.42 25.04 27.42
C LEU A 426 -18.12 26.41 27.56
N GLU A 427 -19.25 26.59 26.90
CA GLU A 427 -20.05 27.82 26.98
C GLU A 427 -20.55 28.05 28.43
N LEU A 428 -21.03 26.99 29.10
CA LEU A 428 -21.35 27.02 30.53
C LEU A 428 -20.14 27.32 31.42
N HIS A 429 -18.94 26.83 31.07
CA HIS A 429 -17.71 27.14 31.80
C HIS A 429 -17.34 28.61 31.65
N MET A 430 -17.37 29.13 30.42
CA MET A 430 -17.10 30.54 30.12
C MET A 430 -18.10 31.46 30.80
N GLU A 431 -19.39 31.10 30.85
CA GLU A 431 -20.40 31.91 31.53
C GLU A 431 -20.20 31.93 33.06
N LYS A 432 -19.84 30.79 33.66
CA LYS A 432 -19.45 30.74 35.09
C LYS A 432 -18.20 31.55 35.38
N GLU A 433 -17.20 31.49 34.51
CA GLU A 433 -15.95 32.23 34.64
C GLU A 433 -16.16 33.73 34.46
N ALA A 434 -17.02 34.14 33.53
CA ALA A 434 -17.45 35.53 33.37
C ALA A 434 -18.21 36.04 34.60
N GLN A 435 -19.14 35.25 35.17
CA GLN A 435 -19.83 35.59 36.41
C GLN A 435 -18.88 35.71 37.61
N LEU A 436 -17.92 34.78 37.73
CA LEU A 436 -16.87 34.83 38.75
C LEU A 436 -15.97 36.07 38.58
N SER A 437 -15.63 36.42 37.35
CA SER A 437 -14.84 37.61 37.02
C SER A 437 -15.59 38.89 37.32
N GLN A 438 -16.90 38.94 37.04
CA GLN A 438 -17.78 40.06 37.43
C GLN A 438 -17.85 40.23 38.96
N PHE A 439 -17.93 39.12 39.70
CA PHE A 439 -17.86 39.12 41.16
C PHE A 439 -16.49 39.59 41.67
N ARG A 440 -15.41 39.14 41.03
CA ARG A 440 -14.03 39.53 41.39
C ARG A 440 -13.76 41.02 41.10
N SER A 441 -14.38 41.56 40.06
CA SER A 441 -14.29 42.98 39.68
C SER A 441 -15.04 43.93 40.62
N LEU A 442 -16.03 43.45 41.37
CA LEU A 442 -16.73 44.23 42.40
C LEU A 442 -15.97 44.30 43.74
N GLU A 443 -15.06 43.36 44.02
CA GLU A 443 -14.20 43.35 45.21
C GLU A 443 -12.86 44.08 45.02
N HIS A 444 -12.47 44.44 43.80
CA HIS A 444 -11.13 44.95 43.49
C HIS A 444 -11.11 46.34 42.81
N ASN A 445 -11.86 47.31 43.38
CA ASN A 445 -11.65 48.73 43.07
C ASN A 445 -10.37 49.33 43.69
N ASN A 446 -9.43 48.52 44.18
CA ASN A 446 -8.15 48.98 44.72
C ASN A 446 -7.06 47.91 44.49
N SER A 447 -6.46 47.89 43.30
CA SER A 447 -5.02 47.72 43.06
C SER A 447 -4.79 47.23 41.64
N HIS A 448 -4.31 48.15 40.81
CA HIS A 448 -3.78 47.92 39.49
C HIS A 448 -2.46 47.14 39.62
N ASP A 449 -2.49 45.82 39.46
CA ASP A 449 -1.28 45.01 39.28
C ASP A 449 -1.50 44.02 38.13
N SER A 450 -1.10 44.43 36.93
CA SER A 450 -1.19 43.66 35.70
C SER A 450 0.13 42.96 35.47
N ALA A 451 0.21 41.66 35.83
CA ALA A 451 1.40 40.85 35.58
C ALA A 451 1.11 39.39 35.19
N ILE A 452 -0.14 38.99 34.91
CA ILE A 452 -0.46 37.59 34.60
C ILE A 452 -1.50 37.51 33.47
N ASP A 453 -1.08 37.87 32.25
CA ASP A 453 -1.83 37.52 31.03
C ASP A 453 -0.88 37.40 29.83
N SER A 454 0.18 36.60 29.97
CA SER A 454 1.30 36.58 29.01
C SER A 454 1.34 35.32 28.13
N ASP A 455 0.26 34.53 28.07
CA ASP A 455 0.31 33.15 27.56
C ASP A 455 -0.62 32.90 26.36
N MET A 456 -1.31 33.91 25.83
CA MET A 456 -2.19 33.77 24.66
C MET A 456 -1.82 34.76 23.56
N GLN A 457 -0.52 34.91 23.29
CA GLN A 457 -0.07 35.66 22.12
C GLN A 457 -0.31 34.78 20.88
N GLU A 458 -1.47 34.97 20.24
CA GLU A 458 -1.73 34.48 18.90
C GLU A 458 -0.61 35.00 17.99
N TRP A 459 0.10 34.10 17.32
CA TRP A 459 1.14 34.47 16.38
C TRP A 459 0.48 35.14 15.17
N GLU A 460 0.72 36.43 14.98
CA GLU A 460 0.29 37.15 13.78
C GLU A 460 1.26 36.85 12.63
N THR A 461 0.73 36.40 11.49
CA THR A 461 1.53 36.16 10.28
C THR A 461 1.50 37.40 9.40
N GLU A 462 2.66 38.03 9.21
CA GLU A 462 2.81 39.22 8.35
C GLU A 462 3.62 38.87 7.08
N ILE A 463 3.21 39.39 5.92
CA ILE A 463 3.93 39.26 4.65
C ILE A 463 4.75 40.54 4.43
N LEU A 464 6.06 40.42 4.44
CA LEU A 464 6.99 41.56 4.28
C LEU A 464 7.60 41.57 2.88
N GLU A 465 7.57 42.74 2.22
CA GLU A 465 8.22 42.97 0.93
C GLU A 465 9.56 43.71 1.14
N MET A 466 10.65 43.11 0.65
CA MET A 466 12.01 43.63 0.78
C MET A 466 12.66 43.75 -0.59
N ASP A 467 13.12 44.95 -0.94
CA ASP A 467 13.73 45.27 -2.23
C ASP A 467 15.24 44.98 -2.22
N LEU A 468 15.62 43.80 -2.70
CA LEU A 468 17.02 43.35 -2.70
C LEU A 468 17.87 43.94 -3.85
N THR A 469 17.37 44.90 -4.66
CA THR A 469 18.01 45.39 -5.89
C THR A 469 19.37 46.11 -5.72
N GLY A 470 19.83 46.33 -4.48
CA GLY A 470 21.13 46.94 -4.16
C GLY A 470 22.13 46.04 -3.43
N ILE A 471 21.80 44.78 -3.14
CA ILE A 471 22.65 43.87 -2.36
C ILE A 471 23.34 42.88 -3.33
N SER A 472 24.68 42.82 -3.29
CA SER A 472 25.42 41.82 -4.08
C SER A 472 25.06 40.40 -3.66
N ILE A 473 25.26 39.40 -4.52
CA ILE A 473 24.97 37.98 -4.22
C ILE A 473 25.69 37.50 -2.93
N ASP A 474 26.85 38.08 -2.62
CA ASP A 474 27.62 37.85 -1.39
C ASP A 474 27.51 38.98 -0.36
N GLY A 475 26.62 39.95 -0.60
CA GLY A 475 26.36 41.07 0.31
C GLY A 475 25.68 40.62 1.59
N ASP A 476 25.95 41.35 2.66
CA ASP A 476 25.25 41.16 3.94
C ASP A 476 23.77 41.55 3.77
N LEU A 477 22.87 40.65 4.16
CA LEU A 477 21.42 40.88 4.14
C LEU A 477 20.98 41.80 5.29
N GLY A 478 21.88 42.05 6.25
CA GLY A 478 21.65 42.95 7.37
C GLY A 478 20.82 42.33 8.51
N PHE A 479 20.71 41.00 8.54
CA PHE A 479 20.13 40.25 9.65
C PHE A 479 20.77 38.87 9.75
N GLU A 480 20.86 38.34 10.97
CA GLU A 480 21.36 36.99 11.24
C GLU A 480 20.22 36.06 11.61
N LEU A 481 20.36 34.81 11.20
CA LEU A 481 19.39 33.75 11.46
C LEU A 481 19.98 32.69 12.39
N VAL A 482 19.14 32.10 13.24
CA VAL A 482 19.47 30.91 14.07
C VAL A 482 18.36 29.87 13.88
N GLY A 483 18.65 28.62 14.21
CA GLY A 483 17.68 27.55 13.98
C GLY A 483 17.80 26.89 12.60
N GLY A 484 16.81 26.06 12.30
CA GLY A 484 16.78 25.20 11.11
C GLY A 484 16.93 23.72 11.45
N ARG A 485 16.67 22.87 10.46
CA ARG A 485 16.64 21.41 10.61
C ARG A 485 17.95 20.82 11.14
N ASP A 486 19.07 21.41 10.77
CA ASP A 486 20.43 20.96 11.08
C ASP A 486 20.99 21.53 12.38
N ASP A 487 20.46 22.67 12.85
CA ASP A 487 20.84 23.32 14.11
C ASP A 487 19.62 23.94 14.81
N PRO A 488 18.74 23.14 15.44
CA PRO A 488 17.51 23.63 16.07
C PRO A 488 17.79 24.61 17.21
N HIS A 489 17.14 25.78 17.17
CA HIS A 489 17.30 26.80 18.23
C HIS A 489 16.50 26.48 19.49
N TYR A 490 15.30 25.90 19.32
CA TYR A 490 14.45 25.43 20.39
C TYR A 490 14.30 23.89 20.34
N PRO A 491 14.17 23.20 21.49
CA PRO A 491 14.00 21.75 21.51
C PRO A 491 12.73 21.30 20.76
N ASN A 492 12.88 20.39 19.80
CA ASN A 492 11.82 19.86 18.92
C ASN A 492 11.19 20.90 17.96
N ASP A 493 11.89 21.98 17.67
CA ASP A 493 11.44 23.00 16.72
C ASP A 493 12.51 23.28 15.67
N ASN A 494 12.17 23.01 14.42
CA ASN A 494 13.06 23.17 13.26
C ASN A 494 12.85 24.52 12.55
N GLY A 495 12.15 25.46 13.19
CA GLY A 495 11.97 26.83 12.71
C GLY A 495 13.29 27.59 12.60
N ILE A 496 13.31 28.59 11.71
CA ILE A 496 14.44 29.51 11.53
C ILE A 496 14.01 30.88 12.04
N TYR A 497 14.78 31.43 12.96
CA TYR A 497 14.47 32.64 13.71
C TYR A 497 15.48 33.76 13.44
N VAL A 498 15.03 35.00 13.50
CA VAL A 498 15.90 36.19 13.40
C VAL A 498 16.62 36.42 14.73
N ALA A 499 17.94 36.31 14.74
CA ALA A 499 18.78 36.47 15.93
C ALA A 499 19.24 37.92 16.15
N SER A 500 19.57 38.62 15.07
CA SER A 500 20.05 39.99 15.12
C SER A 500 19.70 40.74 13.83
N ILE A 501 19.57 42.06 13.92
CA ILE A 501 19.28 42.94 12.78
C ILE A 501 20.26 44.11 12.82
N THR A 502 20.96 44.32 11.71
CA THR A 502 21.91 45.40 11.52
C THR A 502 21.15 46.71 11.32
N LYS A 503 21.42 47.69 12.18
CA LYS A 503 20.80 49.03 12.13
C LYS A 503 21.13 49.74 10.82
N GLY A 504 20.12 50.29 10.15
CA GLY A 504 20.22 50.93 8.83
C GLY A 504 20.25 49.96 7.65
N SER A 505 20.05 48.66 7.86
CA SER A 505 19.87 47.67 6.80
C SER A 505 18.46 47.71 6.21
N ILE A 506 18.23 46.93 5.14
CA ILE A 506 16.90 46.79 4.56
C ILE A 506 15.90 46.04 5.46
N ALA A 507 16.41 45.24 6.40
CA ALA A 507 15.61 44.50 7.37
C ALA A 507 15.29 45.34 8.61
N ASP A 508 16.01 46.44 8.84
CA ASP A 508 15.80 47.32 9.99
C ASP A 508 14.41 47.97 9.95
N GLY A 509 13.65 47.78 11.02
CA GLY A 509 12.26 48.22 11.13
C GLY A 509 11.23 47.37 10.38
N LYS A 510 11.65 46.37 9.59
CA LYS A 510 10.75 45.41 8.92
C LYS A 510 10.67 44.08 9.66
N LEU A 511 11.82 43.50 9.99
CA LEU A 511 11.92 42.29 10.81
C LEU A 511 12.13 42.69 12.28
N ARG A 512 11.80 41.77 13.19
CA ARG A 512 12.08 41.87 14.61
C ARG A 512 12.89 40.67 15.07
N ILE A 513 13.64 40.86 16.16
CA ILE A 513 14.35 39.75 16.81
C ILE A 513 13.31 38.74 17.31
N ASN A 514 13.59 37.45 17.10
CA ASN A 514 12.72 36.30 17.36
C ASN A 514 11.58 36.07 16.35
N ASP A 515 11.49 36.83 15.26
CA ASP A 515 10.55 36.49 14.18
C ASP A 515 10.90 35.13 13.57
N CYS A 516 9.87 34.30 13.32
CA CYS A 516 10.00 33.00 12.68
C CYS A 516 9.73 33.10 11.17
N ILE A 517 10.72 32.73 10.36
CA ILE A 517 10.58 32.77 8.90
C ILE A 517 9.85 31.51 8.41
N THR A 518 8.56 31.66 8.07
CA THR A 518 7.73 30.53 7.63
C THR A 518 7.76 30.30 6.12
N HIS A 519 7.88 31.37 5.31
CA HIS A 519 7.87 31.31 3.85
C HIS A 519 8.81 32.35 3.23
N VAL A 520 9.51 31.97 2.18
CA VAL A 520 10.23 32.89 1.29
C VAL A 520 9.67 32.69 -0.12
N LYS A 521 8.93 33.68 -0.64
CA LYS A 521 8.11 33.56 -1.86
C LYS A 521 7.18 32.34 -1.80
N ASN A 522 7.45 31.32 -2.61
CA ASN A 522 6.65 30.08 -2.70
C ASN A 522 7.33 28.88 -2.01
N ILE A 523 8.42 29.10 -1.26
CA ILE A 523 9.14 28.03 -0.57
C ILE A 523 8.74 28.05 0.91
N VAL A 524 8.25 26.91 1.40
CA VAL A 524 7.93 26.69 2.82
C VAL A 524 9.22 26.43 3.59
N CYS A 525 9.42 27.15 4.69
CA CYS A 525 10.69 27.20 5.44
C CYS A 525 10.64 26.51 6.81
N THR A 526 9.58 25.77 7.13
CA THR A 526 9.35 25.17 8.46
C THR A 526 10.24 23.97 8.80
N ASN A 527 10.97 23.39 7.83
CA ASN A 527 11.87 22.26 8.06
C ASN A 527 13.06 22.26 7.07
N VAL A 528 13.63 23.45 6.83
CA VAL A 528 14.77 23.63 5.92
C VAL A 528 16.03 23.93 6.72
N THR A 529 17.20 23.78 6.09
CA THR A 529 18.46 24.23 6.71
C THR A 529 18.58 25.74 6.59
N LYS A 530 19.29 26.38 7.53
CA LYS A 530 19.58 27.83 7.46
C LYS A 530 20.19 28.22 6.12
N ARG A 531 21.08 27.38 5.58
CA ARG A 531 21.71 27.58 4.27
C ARG A 531 20.70 27.63 3.12
N THR A 532 19.78 26.68 3.07
CA THR A 532 18.75 26.61 2.03
C THR A 532 17.85 27.85 2.03
N LEU A 533 17.53 28.38 3.22
CA LEU A 533 16.74 29.60 3.36
C LEU A 533 17.50 30.81 2.79
N ILE A 534 18.78 30.98 3.13
CA ILE A 534 19.61 32.08 2.63
C ILE A 534 19.77 31.99 1.11
N GLU A 535 19.98 30.79 0.57
CA GLU A 535 20.02 30.55 -0.89
C GLU A 535 18.69 30.92 -1.56
N ALA A 536 17.54 30.59 -0.95
CA ALA A 536 16.22 30.96 -1.45
C ALA A 536 15.95 32.47 -1.45
N ILE A 537 16.46 33.20 -0.45
CA ILE A 537 16.38 34.67 -0.38
C ILE A 537 17.28 35.29 -1.46
N ARG A 538 18.50 34.77 -1.66
CA ARG A 538 19.44 35.26 -2.66
C ARG A 538 19.02 34.96 -4.09
N SER A 539 18.49 33.76 -4.35
CA SER A 539 17.89 33.40 -5.64
C SER A 539 16.59 34.17 -5.93
N SER A 540 16.10 34.92 -4.95
CA SER A 540 14.92 35.74 -5.04
C SER A 540 15.21 37.21 -5.40
N GLY A 541 16.48 37.63 -5.41
CA GLY A 541 16.91 38.90 -6.01
C GLY A 541 16.75 38.88 -7.55
N PRO A 542 16.85 40.04 -8.21
CA PRO A 542 16.76 40.15 -9.67
C PRO A 542 17.85 39.36 -10.42
#